data_AF-A0A087B4X3-F1
#
_entry.id   AF-A0A087B4X3-F1
#
_cell.length_a   1.000
_cell.length_b   1.000
_cell.length_c   1.000
_cell.angle_alpha   90.00
_cell.angle_beta   90.00
_cell.angle_gamma   90.00
#
_symmetry.space_group_name_H-M   'P 1'
#
loop_
_entity.id
_entity.type
_entity.pdbx_description
1 polymer ?
#
loop_
_entity_poly.entity_id
_entity_poly.type
_entity_poly.pdbx_seq_one_letter_code
_entity_poly.pdbx_strand_id
1 'polypeptide(L)'
;MVEKARAPKGAPRPKKIVRKRVVKHRDGTVSEREVTVWRQKVVEGVVVEAKTLREVLAKASGKRRELQETGHVSVRGRKPVLHKYIEMFLELKEKELAPKTMVGYRVICRRLDGACGQDRVDSFTPMTLRLLLERLWGEKSFSTRKHAQHIMSQIFGLAVDDGVIMVNPMAGVKVKQPRGSQSVDARSAFSVPELKMMLMVSARWPLDKAARMWFRIFTGARQGEILGAVAEDLHLDAPVPYYDLRWALTEVTWRHGCGSMGEDGRWACGRKRGGSCPDRRHGIPRGFVCRELEGRWMLKLPKSYKPRTVPLVPELVEVMRRYLDYVAAWPNPHGLLFRHEDGSLVTGKEDTADFKELLVECGMDPEEHQGHETRHSAVTILRKAHADTKTIMEVIGHSSLAVDDLYMHVDDEQKSEAMNVLGDVLSVPKGLLPGE
;
A
#
# COMPACT_ATOMS: atom_id res chain seq x y z
N MET A 1 39.41 20.39 -52.96
CA MET A 1 38.32 21.38 -52.76
C MET A 1 37.63 21.08 -51.44
N VAL A 2 37.74 21.96 -50.44
CA VAL A 2 37.12 21.76 -49.11
C VAL A 2 35.68 22.27 -49.19
N GLU A 3 34.73 21.34 -49.22
CA GLU A 3 33.30 21.62 -49.25
C GLU A 3 32.88 22.32 -47.94
N LYS A 4 32.44 23.59 -48.05
CA LYS A 4 32.03 24.41 -46.91
C LYS A 4 30.68 23.90 -46.39
N ALA A 5 30.70 23.08 -45.33
CA ALA A 5 29.50 22.76 -44.56
C ALA A 5 28.89 24.04 -43.97
N ARG A 6 27.87 24.61 -44.63
CA ARG A 6 27.10 25.75 -44.14
C ARG A 6 26.00 25.27 -43.19
N ALA A 7 25.83 25.99 -42.08
CA ALA A 7 24.70 25.78 -41.16
C ALA A 7 23.37 26.17 -41.83
N PRO A 8 22.25 25.48 -41.54
CA PRO A 8 20.92 25.82 -42.06
C PRO A 8 20.47 27.22 -41.61
N LYS A 9 19.70 27.93 -42.47
CA LYS A 9 19.21 29.30 -42.23
C LYS A 9 18.41 29.37 -40.92
N GLY A 10 18.79 30.28 -40.01
CA GLY A 10 18.08 30.56 -38.75
C GLY A 10 18.67 29.95 -37.47
N ALA A 11 19.60 28.99 -37.56
CA ALA A 11 20.21 28.38 -36.38
C ALA A 11 21.39 29.21 -35.81
N PRO A 12 21.59 29.27 -34.48
CA PRO A 12 22.76 29.90 -33.87
C PRO A 12 24.06 29.31 -34.47
N ARG A 13 24.95 30.17 -34.97
CA ARG A 13 26.20 29.73 -35.60
C ARG A 13 27.14 29.10 -34.55
N PRO A 14 27.85 28.00 -34.87
CA PRO A 14 28.89 27.47 -34.01
C PRO A 14 30.01 28.50 -33.77
N LYS A 15 30.45 28.64 -32.53
CA LYS A 15 31.59 29.48 -32.14
C LYS A 15 32.84 28.62 -31.95
N LYS A 16 33.97 29.07 -32.47
CA LYS A 16 35.29 28.46 -32.24
C LYS A 16 35.85 29.03 -30.92
N ILE A 17 36.23 28.16 -30.00
CA ILE A 17 36.80 28.51 -28.70
C ILE A 17 38.18 27.87 -28.60
N VAL A 18 39.19 28.65 -28.22
CA VAL A 18 40.52 28.14 -27.92
C VAL A 18 40.63 28.00 -26.41
N ARG A 19 40.93 26.80 -25.91
CA ARG A 19 41.16 26.54 -24.49
C ARG A 19 42.59 26.07 -24.29
N LYS A 20 43.25 26.57 -23.24
CA LYS A 20 44.52 26.01 -22.78
C LYS A 20 44.24 24.71 -22.04
N ARG A 21 44.88 23.62 -22.48
CA ARG A 21 44.84 22.31 -21.82
C ARG A 21 46.22 22.00 -21.28
N VAL A 22 46.28 21.77 -19.98
CA VAL A 22 47.48 21.31 -19.29
C VAL A 22 47.68 19.82 -19.60
N VAL A 23 48.83 19.47 -20.19
CA VAL A 23 49.22 18.10 -20.51
C VAL A 23 50.38 17.71 -19.60
N LYS A 24 50.15 16.70 -18.76
CA LYS A 24 51.16 16.13 -17.86
C LYS A 24 51.82 14.95 -18.58
N HIS A 25 53.13 15.04 -18.76
CA HIS A 25 53.93 14.01 -19.43
C HIS A 25 54.37 12.92 -18.43
N ARG A 26 54.78 11.77 -18.96
CA ARG A 26 55.18 10.60 -18.13
C ARG A 26 56.43 10.86 -17.29
N ASP A 27 57.26 11.82 -17.67
CA ASP A 27 58.46 12.29 -16.96
C ASP A 27 58.14 13.30 -15.84
N GLY A 28 56.86 13.60 -15.60
CA GLY A 28 56.41 14.55 -14.58
C GLY A 28 56.38 16.01 -15.05
N THR A 29 56.85 16.32 -16.26
CA THR A 29 56.80 17.68 -16.81
C THR A 29 55.38 18.06 -17.24
N VAL A 30 55.08 19.35 -17.18
CA VAL A 30 53.76 19.91 -17.52
C VAL A 30 53.92 20.87 -18.67
N SER A 31 53.14 20.69 -19.74
CA SER A 31 53.10 21.59 -20.90
C SER A 31 51.69 22.12 -21.13
N GLU A 32 51.57 23.39 -21.55
CA GLU A 32 50.30 23.95 -22.01
C GLU A 32 50.14 23.71 -23.50
N ARG A 33 49.01 23.14 -23.90
CA ARG A 33 48.64 23.01 -25.31
C ARG A 33 47.31 23.70 -25.57
N GLU A 34 47.25 24.52 -26.61
CA GLU A 34 45.99 25.08 -27.06
C GLU A 34 45.15 24.02 -27.77
N VAL A 35 43.93 23.84 -27.30
CA VAL A 35 42.94 22.95 -27.90
C VAL A 35 41.79 23.80 -28.42
N THR A 36 41.54 23.69 -29.72
CA THR A 36 40.36 24.27 -30.33
C THR A 36 39.14 23.38 -30.06
N VAL A 37 38.06 23.98 -29.58
CA VAL A 37 36.75 23.36 -29.38
C VAL A 37 35.70 24.21 -30.07
N TRP A 38 34.82 23.56 -30.83
CA TRP A 38 33.64 24.19 -31.40
C TRP A 38 32.47 24.05 -30.44
N ARG A 39 31.71 25.14 -30.24
CA ARG A 39 30.58 25.22 -29.31
C ARG A 39 29.34 25.76 -30.03
N GLN A 40 28.18 25.11 -29.90
CA GLN A 40 26.93 25.58 -30.51
C GLN A 40 25.75 25.48 -29.53
N LYS A 41 25.01 26.59 -29.35
CA LYS A 41 23.75 26.61 -28.59
C LYS A 41 22.66 25.94 -29.44
N VAL A 42 21.92 25.02 -28.82
CA VAL A 42 20.77 24.33 -29.45
C VAL A 42 19.48 25.04 -29.08
N VAL A 43 19.25 25.23 -27.77
CA VAL A 43 18.16 25.99 -27.14
C VAL A 43 18.67 26.65 -25.86
N GLU A 44 17.83 27.42 -25.16
CA GLU A 44 18.11 27.93 -23.80
C GLU A 44 18.66 26.79 -22.91
N GLY A 45 19.79 27.00 -22.24
CA GLY A 45 20.40 25.99 -21.34
C GLY A 45 21.09 24.79 -22.01
N VAL A 46 20.94 24.55 -23.32
CA VAL A 46 21.55 23.39 -24.00
C VAL A 46 22.61 23.80 -25.01
N VAL A 47 23.85 23.36 -24.77
CA VAL A 47 25.01 23.64 -25.62
C VAL A 47 25.76 22.35 -25.91
N VAL A 48 26.15 22.18 -27.17
CA VAL A 48 27.01 21.06 -27.60
C VAL A 48 28.42 21.54 -27.90
N GLU A 49 29.41 20.73 -27.52
CA GLU A 49 30.83 20.96 -27.77
C GLU A 49 31.46 19.78 -28.54
N ALA A 50 32.38 20.08 -29.45
CA ALA A 50 33.14 19.07 -30.21
C ALA A 50 34.49 19.59 -30.69
N LYS A 51 35.40 18.69 -31.11
CA LYS A 51 36.73 19.09 -31.60
C LYS A 51 36.69 19.66 -33.01
N THR A 52 35.72 19.21 -33.82
CA THR A 52 35.57 19.63 -35.22
C THR A 52 34.24 20.32 -35.45
N LEU A 53 34.19 21.21 -36.45
CA LEU A 53 32.95 21.88 -36.88
C LEU A 53 31.89 20.86 -37.33
N ARG A 54 32.31 19.80 -38.03
CA ARG A 54 31.41 18.74 -38.51
C ARG A 54 30.75 18.00 -37.36
N GLU A 55 31.51 17.62 -36.33
CA GLU A 55 30.97 16.94 -35.15
C GLU A 55 30.00 17.83 -34.36
N VAL A 56 30.31 19.12 -34.19
CA VAL A 56 29.42 20.00 -33.41
C VAL A 56 28.10 20.22 -34.12
N LEU A 57 28.11 20.35 -35.46
CA LEU A 57 26.92 20.49 -36.27
C LEU A 57 26.08 19.21 -36.25
N ALA A 58 26.70 18.03 -36.33
CA ALA A 58 26.01 16.74 -36.23
C ALA A 58 25.34 16.57 -34.85
N LYS A 59 26.06 16.89 -33.76
CA LYS A 59 25.51 16.86 -32.39
C LYS A 59 24.36 17.84 -32.22
N ALA A 60 24.48 19.06 -32.74
CA ALA A 60 23.43 20.07 -32.66
C ALA A 60 22.19 19.69 -33.48
N SER A 61 22.38 19.08 -34.66
CA SER A 61 21.29 18.57 -35.48
C SER A 61 20.54 17.42 -34.80
N GLY A 62 21.26 16.44 -34.26
CA GLY A 62 20.65 15.34 -33.50
C GLY A 62 19.85 15.84 -32.29
N LYS A 63 20.38 16.81 -31.54
CA LYS A 63 19.69 17.43 -30.39
C LYS A 63 18.46 18.26 -30.80
N ARG A 64 18.46 18.88 -31.98
CA ARG A 64 17.27 19.56 -32.55
C ARG A 64 16.22 18.56 -33.00
N ARG A 65 16.62 17.45 -33.60
CA ARG A 65 15.70 16.38 -33.98
C ARG A 65 15.02 15.77 -32.75
N GLU A 66 15.80 15.50 -31.70
CA GLU A 66 15.29 15.07 -30.39
C GLU A 66 14.23 16.05 -29.85
N LEU A 67 14.51 17.36 -29.88
CA LEU A 67 13.53 18.39 -29.47
C LEU A 67 12.22 18.32 -30.26
N GLN A 68 12.32 18.12 -31.58
CA GLN A 68 11.15 18.07 -32.46
C GLN A 68 10.32 16.80 -32.24
N GLU A 69 10.97 15.69 -31.92
CA GLU A 69 10.31 14.39 -31.72
C GLU A 69 9.70 14.24 -30.32
N THR A 70 10.38 14.76 -29.27
CA THR A 70 10.00 14.50 -27.87
C THR A 70 9.55 15.74 -27.09
N GLY A 71 9.64 16.94 -27.68
CA GLY A 71 9.35 18.21 -27.02
C GLY A 71 10.40 18.65 -25.98
N HIS A 72 11.48 17.88 -25.78
CA HIS A 72 12.55 18.22 -24.84
C HIS A 72 13.94 17.83 -25.39
N VAL A 73 15.01 18.44 -24.87
CA VAL A 73 16.39 18.07 -25.22
C VAL A 73 17.10 17.57 -23.99
N SER A 74 17.61 16.33 -24.01
CA SER A 74 18.42 15.84 -22.91
C SER A 74 19.70 16.69 -22.77
N VAL A 75 19.75 17.45 -21.67
CA VAL A 75 20.92 18.26 -21.30
C VAL A 75 22.03 17.29 -20.92
N ARG A 76 23.21 17.44 -21.54
CA ARG A 76 24.40 16.64 -21.17
C ARG A 76 24.96 17.17 -19.84
N GLY A 77 24.21 16.96 -18.77
CA GLY A 77 24.64 17.02 -17.37
C GLY A 77 24.78 15.61 -16.82
N ARG A 78 25.39 15.44 -15.64
CA ARG A 78 25.54 14.12 -14.98
C ARG A 78 24.20 13.37 -15.03
N LYS A 79 24.20 12.17 -15.63
CA LYS A 79 22.98 11.36 -15.67
C LYS A 79 22.47 11.16 -14.25
N PRO A 80 21.15 11.25 -14.02
CA PRO A 80 20.61 11.24 -12.68
C PRO A 80 20.93 9.93 -11.95
N VAL A 81 21.11 10.06 -10.65
CA VAL A 81 21.27 8.93 -9.73
C VAL A 81 19.90 8.37 -9.33
N LEU A 82 19.89 7.13 -8.83
CA LEU A 82 18.65 6.45 -8.45
C LEU A 82 17.89 7.18 -7.34
N HIS A 83 18.60 7.81 -6.40
CA HIS A 83 18.04 8.55 -5.26
C HIS A 83 16.99 9.57 -5.70
N LYS A 84 17.28 10.35 -6.76
CA LYS A 84 16.35 11.33 -7.33
C LYS A 84 15.00 10.70 -7.71
N TYR A 85 15.03 9.52 -8.36
CA TYR A 85 13.82 8.82 -8.77
C TYR A 85 13.08 8.18 -7.61
N ILE A 86 13.80 7.74 -6.58
CA ILE A 86 13.19 7.24 -5.34
C ILE A 86 12.41 8.36 -4.64
N GLU A 87 12.99 9.56 -4.51
CA GLU A 87 12.33 10.71 -3.91
C GLU A 87 11.07 11.12 -4.69
N MET A 88 11.20 11.28 -6.01
CA MET A 88 10.06 11.59 -6.89
C MET A 88 8.96 10.53 -6.80
N PHE A 89 9.34 9.24 -6.82
CA PHE A 89 8.40 8.13 -6.69
C PHE A 89 7.64 8.19 -5.35
N LEU A 90 8.35 8.44 -4.25
CA LEU A 90 7.73 8.55 -2.93
C LEU A 90 6.77 9.75 -2.86
N GLU A 91 7.12 10.89 -3.45
CA GLU A 91 6.25 12.08 -3.47
C GLU A 91 4.95 11.82 -4.24
N LEU A 92 5.03 11.15 -5.40
CA LEU A 92 3.86 10.76 -6.19
C LEU A 92 2.99 9.77 -5.42
N LYS A 93 3.59 8.70 -4.89
CA LYS A 93 2.85 7.65 -4.16
C LYS A 93 2.26 8.15 -2.85
N GLU A 94 2.87 9.13 -2.21
CA GLU A 94 2.33 9.74 -1.00
C GLU A 94 1.00 10.51 -1.23
N LYS A 95 0.76 10.97 -2.47
CA LYS A 95 -0.51 11.61 -2.87
C LYS A 95 -1.59 10.58 -3.21
N GLU A 96 -1.19 9.41 -3.71
CA GLU A 96 -2.07 8.35 -4.24
C GLU A 96 -2.47 7.30 -3.19
N LEU A 97 -1.57 6.94 -2.29
CA LEU A 97 -1.70 5.75 -1.45
C LEU A 97 -2.22 6.05 -0.05
N ALA A 98 -3.00 5.10 0.49
CA ALA A 98 -3.40 5.09 1.90
C ALA A 98 -2.18 5.16 2.84
N PRO A 99 -2.27 5.82 4.02
CA PRO A 99 -1.11 6.04 4.90
C PRO A 99 -0.39 4.75 5.30
N LYS A 100 -1.13 3.70 5.65
CA LYS A 100 -0.57 2.38 6.01
C LYS A 100 0.19 1.74 4.84
N THR A 101 -0.31 1.87 3.61
CA THR A 101 0.37 1.37 2.41
C THR A 101 1.67 2.12 2.16
N MET A 102 1.66 3.45 2.38
CA MET A 102 2.83 4.30 2.20
C MET A 102 3.99 3.92 3.14
N VAL A 103 3.70 3.45 4.36
CA VAL A 103 4.74 2.96 5.30
C VAL A 103 5.55 1.83 4.66
N GLY A 104 4.89 0.86 4.02
CA GLY A 104 5.57 -0.25 3.33
C GLY A 104 6.45 0.23 2.18
N TYR A 105 5.95 1.17 1.37
CA TYR A 105 6.71 1.78 0.27
C TYR A 105 7.97 2.49 0.78
N ARG A 106 7.85 3.29 1.86
CA ARG A 106 8.99 3.99 2.48
C ARG A 106 10.05 3.05 3.01
N VAL A 107 9.66 1.93 3.62
CA VAL A 107 10.62 0.93 4.14
C VAL A 107 11.44 0.33 3.00
N ILE A 108 10.78 -0.08 1.92
CA ILE A 108 11.45 -0.66 0.74
C ILE A 108 12.34 0.39 0.07
N CYS A 109 11.83 1.59 -0.17
CA CYS A 109 12.56 2.68 -0.81
C CYS A 109 13.78 3.10 0.01
N ARG A 110 13.67 3.24 1.34
CA ARG A 110 14.81 3.58 2.21
C ARG A 110 15.91 2.52 2.15
N ARG A 111 15.53 1.23 2.13
CA ARG A 111 16.48 0.13 2.01
C ARG A 111 17.17 0.13 0.65
N LEU A 112 16.42 0.38 -0.43
CA LEU A 112 16.97 0.50 -1.78
C LEU A 112 17.93 1.69 -1.89
N ASP A 113 17.50 2.85 -1.41
CA ASP A 113 18.25 4.10 -1.45
C ASP A 113 19.57 4.02 -0.67
N GLY A 114 19.53 3.47 0.54
CA GLY A 114 20.74 3.23 1.33
C GLY A 114 21.72 2.25 0.69
N ALA A 115 21.25 1.37 -0.21
CA ALA A 115 22.09 0.35 -0.85
C ALA A 115 22.68 0.79 -2.19
N CYS A 116 21.97 1.60 -2.98
CA CYS A 116 22.38 1.98 -4.33
C CYS A 116 21.78 3.31 -4.81
N GLY A 117 21.34 4.19 -3.91
CA GLY A 117 20.72 5.48 -4.26
C GLY A 117 21.67 6.42 -5.03
N GLN A 118 22.97 6.38 -4.73
CA GLN A 118 23.96 7.24 -5.38
C GLN A 118 24.47 6.69 -6.72
N ASP A 119 24.05 5.47 -7.09
CA ASP A 119 24.43 4.87 -8.36
C ASP A 119 23.62 5.49 -9.50
N ARG A 120 24.22 5.53 -10.69
CA ARG A 120 23.56 6.08 -11.87
C ARG A 120 22.44 5.14 -12.34
N VAL A 121 21.31 5.71 -12.75
CA VAL A 121 20.19 4.89 -13.22
C VAL A 121 20.57 4.03 -14.43
N ASP A 122 21.45 4.53 -15.30
CA ASP A 122 21.91 3.81 -16.49
C ASP A 122 22.98 2.74 -16.24
N SER A 123 23.48 2.58 -15.00
CA SER A 123 24.41 1.50 -14.66
C SER A 123 23.72 0.19 -14.27
N PHE A 124 22.39 0.21 -14.09
CA PHE A 124 21.66 -0.99 -13.68
C PHE A 124 21.33 -1.89 -14.87
N THR A 125 21.66 -3.17 -14.73
CA THR A 125 21.28 -4.25 -15.64
C THR A 125 20.31 -5.21 -14.96
N PRO A 126 19.59 -6.07 -15.71
CA PRO A 126 18.77 -7.11 -15.10
C PRO A 126 19.54 -8.01 -14.13
N MET A 127 20.82 -8.29 -14.40
CA MET A 127 21.64 -9.13 -13.52
C MET A 127 22.00 -8.42 -12.21
N THR A 128 22.42 -7.16 -12.28
CA THR A 128 22.74 -6.38 -11.06
C THR A 128 21.51 -6.24 -10.17
N LEU A 129 20.32 -6.06 -10.75
CA LEU A 129 19.06 -5.96 -10.01
C LEU A 129 18.60 -7.29 -9.40
N ARG A 130 18.85 -8.42 -10.09
CA ARG A 130 18.64 -9.76 -9.50
C ARG A 130 19.49 -9.96 -8.25
N LEU A 131 20.80 -9.67 -8.35
CA LEU A 131 21.73 -9.78 -7.22
C LEU A 131 21.35 -8.82 -6.08
N LEU A 132 20.92 -7.60 -6.41
CA LEU A 132 20.45 -6.62 -5.43
C LEU A 132 19.20 -7.10 -4.67
N LEU A 133 18.22 -7.66 -5.39
CA LEU A 133 17.02 -8.22 -4.77
C LEU A 133 17.35 -9.38 -3.83
N GLU A 134 18.25 -10.29 -4.23
CA GLU A 134 18.68 -11.41 -3.38
C GLU A 134 19.43 -10.90 -2.15
N ARG A 135 20.35 -9.94 -2.32
CA ARG A 135 21.11 -9.35 -1.21
C ARG A 135 20.22 -8.64 -0.19
N LEU A 136 19.19 -7.92 -0.63
CA LEU A 136 18.38 -7.07 0.23
C LEU A 136 17.11 -7.76 0.77
N TRP A 137 16.59 -8.75 0.06
CA TRP A 137 15.33 -9.42 0.39
C TRP A 137 15.36 -10.95 0.21
N GLY A 138 16.52 -11.58 0.00
CA GLY A 138 16.63 -13.03 -0.22
C GLY A 138 15.98 -13.86 0.88
N GLU A 139 16.25 -13.50 2.13
CA GLU A 139 15.68 -14.13 3.35
C GLU A 139 14.25 -13.68 3.68
N LYS A 140 13.65 -12.78 2.90
CA LYS A 140 12.28 -12.29 3.15
C LYS A 140 11.26 -13.15 2.43
N SER A 141 10.01 -13.09 2.91
CA SER A 141 8.89 -13.81 2.31
C SER A 141 8.72 -13.50 0.81
N PHE A 142 8.19 -14.45 0.06
CA PHE A 142 7.92 -14.30 -1.37
C PHE A 142 7.09 -13.05 -1.67
N SER A 143 6.04 -12.78 -0.87
CA SER A 143 5.20 -11.58 -1.01
C SER A 143 5.99 -10.29 -0.84
N THR A 144 6.89 -10.24 0.16
CA THR A 144 7.78 -9.09 0.38
C THR A 144 8.75 -8.89 -0.78
N ARG A 145 9.36 -9.97 -1.27
CA ARG A 145 10.26 -9.95 -2.44
C ARG A 145 9.56 -9.45 -3.69
N LYS A 146 8.34 -9.93 -3.94
CA LYS A 146 7.49 -9.50 -5.07
C LYS A 146 7.09 -8.03 -4.96
N HIS A 147 6.79 -7.55 -3.74
CA HIS A 147 6.50 -6.13 -3.51
C HIS A 147 7.72 -5.25 -3.79
N ALA A 148 8.91 -5.64 -3.30
CA ALA A 148 10.15 -4.93 -3.59
C ALA A 148 10.43 -4.88 -5.10
N GLN A 149 10.31 -6.01 -5.79
CA GLN A 149 10.43 -6.08 -7.25
C GLN A 149 9.44 -5.14 -7.96
N HIS A 150 8.17 -5.10 -7.53
CA HIS A 150 7.16 -4.23 -8.13
C HIS A 150 7.51 -2.74 -7.94
N ILE A 151 7.89 -2.33 -6.73
CA ILE A 151 8.30 -0.95 -6.44
C ILE A 151 9.53 -0.56 -7.26
N MET A 152 10.55 -1.43 -7.32
CA MET A 152 11.73 -1.19 -8.15
C MET A 152 11.34 -1.02 -9.62
N SER A 153 10.44 -1.86 -10.14
CA SER A 153 9.94 -1.75 -11.51
C SER A 153 9.27 -0.40 -11.77
N GLN A 154 8.46 0.11 -10.83
CA GLN A 154 7.81 1.41 -10.97
C GLN A 154 8.83 2.57 -10.93
N ILE A 155 9.83 2.52 -10.04
CA ILE A 155 10.88 3.54 -9.94
C ILE A 155 11.68 3.61 -11.24
N PHE A 156 12.11 2.47 -11.78
CA PHE A 156 12.80 2.44 -13.08
C PHE A 156 11.87 2.81 -14.24
N GLY A 157 10.55 2.59 -14.11
CA GLY A 157 9.54 3.08 -15.05
C GLY A 157 9.59 4.60 -15.21
N LEU A 158 9.66 5.35 -14.10
CA LEU A 158 9.80 6.81 -14.14
C LEU A 158 11.05 7.27 -14.91
N ALA A 159 12.15 6.51 -14.82
CA ALA A 159 13.37 6.83 -15.56
C ALA A 159 13.29 6.49 -17.06
N VAL A 160 12.42 5.54 -17.43
CA VAL A 160 12.06 5.28 -18.84
C VAL A 160 11.21 6.42 -19.36
N ASP A 161 10.21 6.86 -18.59
CA ASP A 161 9.31 7.96 -18.95
C ASP A 161 10.10 9.27 -19.17
N ASP A 162 11.12 9.53 -18.35
CA ASP A 162 12.06 10.66 -18.49
C ASP A 162 13.09 10.48 -19.63
N GLY A 163 13.10 9.35 -20.33
CA GLY A 163 14.06 9.04 -21.40
C GLY A 163 15.51 8.87 -20.94
N VAL A 164 15.77 8.68 -19.64
CA VAL A 164 17.12 8.47 -19.10
C VAL A 164 17.65 7.09 -19.46
N ILE A 165 16.76 6.11 -19.46
CA ILE A 165 17.00 4.74 -19.91
C ILE A 165 15.93 4.36 -20.94
N MET A 166 16.31 3.55 -21.93
CA MET A 166 15.39 3.18 -23.02
C MET A 166 14.44 2.05 -22.64
N VAL A 167 14.86 1.19 -21.70
CA VAL A 167 14.14 -0.03 -21.32
C VAL A 167 14.24 -0.18 -19.82
N ASN A 168 13.15 -0.63 -19.19
CA ASN A 168 13.13 -0.90 -17.77
C ASN A 168 13.96 -2.16 -17.45
N PRO A 169 15.09 -2.05 -16.72
CA PRO A 169 15.95 -3.18 -16.41
C PRO A 169 15.29 -4.21 -15.48
N MET A 170 14.19 -3.87 -14.81
CA MET A 170 13.41 -4.79 -13.99
C MET A 170 12.52 -5.74 -14.79
N ALA A 171 12.23 -5.45 -16.07
CA ALA A 171 11.34 -6.27 -16.89
C ALA A 171 11.80 -7.74 -16.98
N GLY A 172 13.11 -7.97 -17.01
CA GLY A 172 13.70 -9.31 -17.04
C GLY A 172 13.93 -9.96 -15.67
N VAL A 173 13.63 -9.29 -14.57
CA VAL A 173 13.91 -9.77 -13.21
C VAL A 173 12.69 -10.50 -12.67
N LYS A 174 12.78 -11.81 -12.48
CA LYS A 174 11.67 -12.64 -11.99
C LYS A 174 11.96 -13.13 -10.57
N VAL A 175 11.01 -12.90 -9.65
CA VAL A 175 11.02 -13.54 -8.33
C VAL A 175 10.36 -14.91 -8.48
N LYS A 176 11.12 -15.98 -8.25
CA LYS A 176 10.59 -17.35 -8.31
C LYS A 176 9.84 -17.66 -7.02
N GLN A 177 8.69 -18.29 -7.16
CA GLN A 177 7.98 -18.89 -6.04
C GLN A 177 8.76 -20.15 -5.60
N PRO A 178 9.00 -20.36 -4.28
CA PRO A 178 9.63 -21.58 -3.79
C PRO A 178 8.86 -22.82 -4.24
N ARG A 179 9.56 -23.85 -4.77
CA ARG A 179 8.93 -25.15 -5.06
C ARG A 179 8.50 -25.76 -3.72
N GLY A 180 7.24 -26.16 -3.60
CA GLY A 180 6.62 -26.57 -2.33
C GLY A 180 5.85 -25.47 -1.59
N SER A 181 5.87 -24.23 -2.09
CA SER A 181 4.98 -23.16 -1.60
C SER A 181 3.70 -23.06 -2.43
N GLN A 182 3.07 -24.21 -2.75
CA GLN A 182 1.60 -24.16 -2.74
C GLN A 182 1.27 -23.64 -1.36
N SER A 183 0.52 -22.53 -1.30
CA SER A 183 0.18 -21.88 -0.05
C SER A 183 -0.24 -22.95 0.95
N VAL A 184 0.20 -22.78 2.19
CA VAL A 184 -0.36 -23.47 3.35
C VAL A 184 -1.82 -22.98 3.56
N ASP A 185 -2.61 -22.91 2.47
CA ASP A 185 -4.02 -22.54 2.45
C ASP A 185 -4.88 -23.66 3.08
N ALA A 186 -4.31 -24.85 3.26
CA ALA A 186 -4.97 -25.90 4.02
C ALA A 186 -4.99 -25.63 5.54
N ARG A 187 -4.18 -24.67 6.05
CA ARG A 187 -4.20 -24.26 7.47
C ARG A 187 -4.81 -22.88 7.71
N SER A 188 -5.38 -22.21 6.68
CA SER A 188 -5.82 -20.81 6.78
C SER A 188 -7.25 -20.61 7.31
N ALA A 189 -7.90 -21.68 7.76
CA ALA A 189 -9.27 -21.64 8.29
C ALA A 189 -9.40 -22.54 9.51
N PHE A 190 -9.97 -21.99 10.59
CA PHE A 190 -10.50 -22.76 11.72
C PHE A 190 -11.54 -23.78 11.25
N SER A 191 -11.45 -24.97 11.82
CA SER A 191 -12.45 -26.02 11.77
C SER A 191 -13.72 -25.64 12.57
N VAL A 192 -14.82 -26.34 12.29
CA VAL A 192 -16.08 -26.14 13.02
C VAL A 192 -15.92 -26.40 14.54
N PRO A 193 -15.22 -27.46 14.99
CA PRO A 193 -14.96 -27.65 16.42
C PRO A 193 -14.16 -26.50 17.06
N GLU A 194 -13.17 -25.94 16.38
CA GLU A 194 -12.39 -24.81 16.88
C GLU A 194 -13.25 -23.54 17.02
N LEU A 195 -14.06 -23.21 16.02
CA LEU A 195 -14.99 -22.08 16.11
C LEU A 195 -16.03 -22.26 17.22
N LYS A 196 -16.56 -23.48 17.39
CA LYS A 196 -17.45 -23.82 18.51
C LYS A 196 -16.74 -23.60 19.85
N MET A 197 -15.49 -24.04 19.98
CA MET A 197 -14.70 -23.82 21.18
C MET A 197 -14.49 -22.33 21.47
N MET A 198 -14.19 -21.53 20.45
CA MET A 198 -14.05 -20.08 20.59
C MET A 198 -15.34 -19.42 21.10
N LEU A 199 -16.51 -19.82 20.58
CA LEU A 199 -17.80 -19.33 21.07
C LEU A 199 -18.05 -19.73 22.53
N MET A 200 -17.78 -20.99 22.90
CA MET A 200 -17.91 -21.49 24.28
C MET A 200 -17.00 -20.80 25.27
N VAL A 201 -15.72 -20.61 24.92
CA VAL A 201 -14.75 -19.96 25.78
C VAL A 201 -15.08 -18.48 25.94
N SER A 202 -15.33 -17.78 24.82
CA SER A 202 -15.65 -16.34 24.85
C SER A 202 -16.99 -16.02 25.49
N ALA A 203 -17.94 -16.96 25.57
CA ALA A 203 -19.19 -16.76 26.31
C ALA A 203 -18.97 -16.49 27.81
N ARG A 204 -17.82 -16.90 28.37
CA ARG A 204 -17.47 -16.68 29.78
C ARG A 204 -16.68 -15.38 30.01
N TRP A 205 -16.39 -14.64 28.94
CA TRP A 205 -15.66 -13.38 29.02
C TRP A 205 -16.59 -12.21 29.37
N PRO A 206 -16.04 -11.06 29.82
CA PRO A 206 -16.79 -9.82 29.88
C PRO A 206 -17.56 -9.55 28.58
N LEU A 207 -18.82 -9.11 28.70
CA LEU A 207 -19.76 -9.03 27.58
C LEU A 207 -19.29 -8.12 26.45
N ASP A 208 -18.53 -7.06 26.75
CA ASP A 208 -17.93 -6.17 25.77
C ASP A 208 -16.89 -6.86 24.87
N LYS A 209 -16.06 -7.75 25.45
CA LYS A 209 -15.12 -8.56 24.68
C LYS A 209 -15.82 -9.69 23.96
N ALA A 210 -16.72 -10.39 24.66
CA ALA A 210 -17.44 -11.55 24.13
C ALA A 210 -18.27 -11.20 22.89
N ALA A 211 -19.08 -10.13 22.96
CA ALA A 211 -19.90 -9.66 21.85
C ALA A 211 -19.07 -9.34 20.61
N ARG A 212 -17.88 -8.74 20.79
CA ARG A 212 -16.94 -8.47 19.69
C ARG A 212 -16.37 -9.73 19.05
N MET A 213 -16.06 -10.76 19.84
CA MET A 213 -15.56 -12.04 19.32
C MET A 213 -16.67 -12.81 18.59
N TRP A 214 -17.89 -12.78 19.11
CA TRP A 214 -19.06 -13.36 18.46
C TRP A 214 -19.37 -12.67 17.13
N PHE A 215 -19.38 -11.34 17.12
CA PHE A 215 -19.54 -10.55 15.90
C PHE A 215 -18.47 -10.91 14.86
N ARG A 216 -17.20 -11.06 15.26
CA ARG A 216 -16.11 -11.51 14.37
C ARG A 216 -16.41 -12.86 13.73
N ILE A 217 -16.76 -13.86 14.54
CA ILE A 217 -16.95 -15.25 14.10
C ILE A 217 -18.14 -15.34 13.14
N PHE A 218 -19.27 -14.74 13.51
CA PHE A 218 -20.51 -14.86 12.74
C PHE A 218 -20.57 -13.93 11.52
N THR A 219 -19.88 -12.79 11.49
CA THR A 219 -19.92 -11.89 10.32
C THR A 219 -18.76 -12.11 9.34
N GLY A 220 -17.65 -12.69 9.79
CA GLY A 220 -16.41 -12.76 8.99
C GLY A 220 -15.85 -11.37 8.62
N ALA A 221 -16.24 -10.33 9.36
CA ALA A 221 -15.76 -8.97 9.16
C ALA A 221 -14.25 -8.86 9.43
N ARG A 222 -13.56 -8.00 8.68
CA ARG A 222 -12.13 -7.74 8.91
C ARG A 222 -11.98 -6.98 10.22
N GLN A 223 -10.84 -7.15 10.90
CA GLN A 223 -10.54 -6.43 12.16
C GLN A 223 -10.84 -4.92 12.07
N GLY A 224 -10.41 -4.25 10.99
CA GLY A 224 -10.72 -2.82 10.83
C GLY A 224 -12.21 -2.54 10.71
N GLU A 225 -12.98 -3.41 10.05
CA GLU A 225 -14.44 -3.27 9.92
C GLU A 225 -15.15 -3.52 11.26
N ILE A 226 -14.69 -4.48 12.05
CA ILE A 226 -15.20 -4.75 13.41
C ILE A 226 -14.95 -3.54 14.32
N LEU A 227 -13.71 -3.06 14.39
CA LEU A 227 -13.34 -1.93 15.26
C LEU A 227 -13.85 -0.58 14.74
N GLY A 228 -14.26 -0.53 13.47
CA GLY A 228 -14.90 0.63 12.86
C GLY A 228 -16.42 0.51 12.84
N ALA A 229 -17.00 -0.56 13.37
CA ALA A 229 -18.44 -0.76 13.40
C ALA A 229 -19.10 0.35 14.23
N VAL A 230 -20.26 0.80 13.79
CA VAL A 230 -21.02 1.89 14.39
C VAL A 230 -22.44 1.42 14.69
N ALA A 231 -23.03 1.90 15.79
CA ALA A 231 -24.33 1.45 16.23
C ALA A 231 -25.46 1.77 15.23
N GLU A 232 -25.31 2.85 14.46
CA GLU A 232 -26.28 3.29 13.43
C GLU A 232 -26.44 2.31 12.26
N ASP A 233 -25.46 1.43 12.03
CA ASP A 233 -25.45 0.46 10.93
C ASP A 233 -25.94 -0.94 11.37
N LEU A 234 -26.44 -1.06 12.61
CA LEU A 234 -26.96 -2.31 13.19
C LEU A 234 -28.49 -2.31 13.19
N HIS A 235 -29.09 -3.25 12.47
CA HIS A 235 -30.54 -3.29 12.23
C HIS A 235 -31.15 -4.58 12.78
N LEU A 236 -31.39 -4.60 14.10
CA LEU A 236 -31.89 -5.81 14.80
C LEU A 236 -33.39 -6.06 14.62
N ASP A 237 -34.17 -5.03 14.31
CA ASP A 237 -35.63 -5.08 14.21
C ASP A 237 -36.14 -5.17 12.74
N ALA A 238 -35.21 -5.30 11.79
CA ALA A 238 -35.56 -5.55 10.39
C ALA A 238 -36.17 -6.97 10.23
N PRO A 239 -37.01 -7.21 9.20
CA PRO A 239 -37.58 -8.55 8.94
C PRO A 239 -36.53 -9.65 8.86
N VAL A 240 -35.37 -9.32 8.27
CA VAL A 240 -34.13 -10.07 8.36
C VAL A 240 -33.13 -9.17 9.07
N PRO A 241 -32.74 -9.43 10.33
CA PRO A 241 -31.74 -8.64 11.01
C PRO A 241 -30.41 -8.62 10.27
N TYR A 242 -29.79 -7.44 10.15
CA TYR A 242 -28.54 -7.29 9.40
C TYR A 242 -27.62 -6.22 9.99
N TYR A 243 -26.36 -6.22 9.54
CA TYR A 243 -25.40 -5.16 9.80
C TYR A 243 -24.78 -4.65 8.50
N ASP A 244 -24.69 -3.32 8.34
CA ASP A 244 -24.03 -2.67 7.21
C ASP A 244 -22.53 -2.44 7.47
N LEU A 245 -21.67 -3.25 6.85
CA LEU A 245 -20.22 -3.07 6.89
C LEU A 245 -19.78 -1.88 6.01
N ARG A 246 -19.98 -0.67 6.53
CA ARG A 246 -19.69 0.61 5.87
C ARG A 246 -18.34 1.18 6.23
N TRP A 247 -17.92 1.03 7.48
CA TRP A 247 -16.74 1.71 8.01
C TRP A 247 -15.63 0.72 8.37
N ALA A 248 -14.38 1.18 8.29
CA ALA A 248 -13.25 0.49 8.86
C ALA A 248 -12.38 1.47 9.66
N LEU A 249 -12.03 1.12 10.89
CA LEU A 249 -11.06 1.84 11.69
C LEU A 249 -9.68 1.80 11.02
N THR A 250 -9.08 2.95 10.88
CA THR A 250 -7.73 3.13 10.35
C THR A 250 -7.00 4.20 11.14
N GLU A 251 -5.68 4.12 11.12
CA GLU A 251 -4.83 5.21 11.57
C GLU A 251 -4.35 6.02 10.36
N VAL A 252 -4.30 7.34 10.50
CA VAL A 252 -3.62 8.24 9.57
C VAL A 252 -2.37 8.81 10.23
N THR A 253 -1.32 9.05 9.46
CA THR A 253 -0.06 9.59 10.00
C THR A 253 -0.17 11.09 10.19
N TRP A 254 0.47 11.62 11.23
CA TRP A 254 0.65 13.06 11.37
C TRP A 254 1.68 13.60 10.36
N ARG A 255 1.37 14.75 9.77
CA ARG A 255 2.27 15.54 8.92
C ARG A 255 2.57 16.88 9.56
N HIS A 256 3.72 17.45 9.18
CA HIS A 256 4.00 18.85 9.42
C HIS A 256 3.02 19.72 8.64
N GLY A 257 2.44 20.72 9.27
CA GLY A 257 1.72 21.82 8.62
C GLY A 257 2.50 23.13 8.61
N CYS A 258 3.68 23.17 9.23
CA CYS A 258 4.54 24.35 9.32
C CYS A 258 5.32 24.69 8.03
N GLY A 259 4.76 24.39 6.84
CA GLY A 259 5.39 24.65 5.54
C GLY A 259 6.18 23.47 4.97
N SER A 260 7.25 23.74 4.21
CA SER A 260 8.12 22.74 3.57
C SER A 260 9.41 22.54 4.36
N MET A 261 10.06 21.39 4.19
CA MET A 261 11.40 21.14 4.76
C MET A 261 12.43 22.03 4.04
N GLY A 262 13.31 22.68 4.80
CA GLY A 262 14.40 23.48 4.27
C GLY A 262 15.47 22.62 3.58
N GLU A 263 16.31 23.26 2.77
CA GLU A 263 17.43 22.60 2.06
C GLU A 263 18.44 21.94 3.02
N ASP A 264 18.50 22.39 4.27
CA ASP A 264 19.33 21.83 5.33
C ASP A 264 18.72 20.57 6.00
N GLY A 265 17.59 20.08 5.48
CA GLY A 265 16.88 18.91 6.00
C GLY A 265 16.13 19.16 7.31
N ARG A 266 15.89 20.42 7.70
CA ARG A 266 15.15 20.79 8.91
C ARG A 266 13.81 21.43 8.57
N TRP A 267 12.80 21.19 9.41
CA TRP A 267 11.50 21.83 9.32
C TRP A 267 11.51 23.17 10.05
N ALA A 268 10.72 24.14 9.58
CA ALA A 268 10.62 25.46 10.20
C ALA A 268 10.28 25.40 11.70
N CYS A 269 9.47 24.43 12.12
CA CYS A 269 9.13 24.23 13.53
C CYS A 269 10.24 23.60 14.40
N GLY A 270 11.38 23.22 13.81
CA GLY A 270 12.50 22.55 14.51
C GLY A 270 12.23 21.10 14.94
N ARG A 271 11.02 20.57 14.72
CA ARG A 271 10.64 19.21 15.11
C ARG A 271 10.99 18.21 14.01
N LYS A 272 11.51 17.05 14.39
CA LYS A 272 11.85 15.97 13.44
C LYS A 272 10.62 15.22 12.93
N ARG A 273 9.59 15.04 13.77
CA ARG A 273 8.40 14.23 13.47
C ARG A 273 7.17 15.11 13.31
N GLY A 274 6.33 14.79 12.32
CA GLY A 274 5.08 15.52 12.06
C GLY A 274 4.11 15.51 13.25
N GLY A 275 4.04 14.42 14.02
CA GLY A 275 3.20 14.35 15.23
C GLY A 275 3.62 15.29 16.36
N SER A 276 4.88 15.74 16.35
CA SER A 276 5.40 16.72 17.31
C SER A 276 5.33 18.16 16.78
N CYS A 277 4.89 18.36 15.53
CA CYS A 277 4.71 19.68 14.94
C CYS A 277 3.59 20.43 15.69
N PRO A 278 3.78 21.70 16.08
CA PRO A 278 2.71 22.51 16.66
C PRO A 278 1.57 22.69 15.65
N ASP A 279 1.91 22.89 14.37
CA ASP A 279 0.96 23.01 13.26
C ASP A 279 0.69 21.65 12.60
N ARG A 280 0.66 20.56 13.38
CA ARG A 280 0.47 19.23 12.79
C ARG A 280 -0.89 19.13 12.10
N ARG A 281 -0.92 18.37 11.02
CA ARG A 281 -2.13 18.07 10.25
C ARG A 281 -2.19 16.59 9.91
N HIS A 282 -3.38 16.05 9.69
CA HIS A 282 -3.51 14.66 9.27
C HIS A 282 -2.96 14.45 7.85
N GLY A 283 -2.23 13.37 7.66
CA GLY A 283 -1.70 12.92 6.38
C GLY A 283 -2.73 12.19 5.53
N ILE A 284 -3.93 12.76 5.38
CA ILE A 284 -5.02 12.17 4.60
C ILE A 284 -4.66 12.26 3.10
N PRO A 285 -4.59 11.14 2.36
CA PRO A 285 -4.30 11.15 0.93
C PRO A 285 -5.43 11.78 0.10
N ARG A 286 -5.13 12.15 -1.15
CA ARG A 286 -6.12 12.76 -2.04
C ARG A 286 -7.22 11.75 -2.36
N GLY A 287 -8.49 12.15 -2.23
CA GLY A 287 -9.65 11.28 -2.49
C GLY A 287 -9.93 10.26 -1.38
N PHE A 288 -9.20 10.30 -0.26
CA PHE A 288 -9.45 9.42 0.86
C PHE A 288 -10.63 9.95 1.68
N VAL A 289 -11.79 9.30 1.56
CA VAL A 289 -12.99 9.64 2.32
C VAL A 289 -12.90 8.99 3.70
N CYS A 290 -12.83 9.81 4.74
CA CYS A 290 -12.82 9.36 6.12
C CYS A 290 -13.56 10.31 7.06
N ARG A 291 -14.10 9.75 8.14
CA ARG A 291 -14.68 10.46 9.29
C ARG A 291 -13.65 10.48 10.42
N GLU A 292 -13.37 11.65 10.97
CA GLU A 292 -12.45 11.81 12.10
C GLU A 292 -13.08 11.27 13.39
N LEU A 293 -12.26 10.57 14.18
CA LEU A 293 -12.59 10.15 15.53
C LEU A 293 -11.78 11.00 16.52
N GLU A 294 -10.72 10.42 17.11
CA GLU A 294 -9.80 11.10 18.01
C GLU A 294 -8.35 10.99 17.50
N GLY A 295 -7.65 12.13 17.53
CA GLY A 295 -6.24 12.20 17.23
C GLY A 295 -5.91 11.64 15.84
N ARG A 296 -5.26 10.49 15.79
CA ARG A 296 -4.82 9.83 14.54
C ARG A 296 -5.82 8.82 13.99
N TRP A 297 -6.92 8.58 14.69
CA TRP A 297 -7.89 7.55 14.38
C TRP A 297 -9.01 8.09 13.51
N MET A 298 -9.35 7.31 12.48
CA MET A 298 -10.30 7.67 11.44
C MET A 298 -11.15 6.46 11.08
N LEU A 299 -12.40 6.68 10.70
CA LEU A 299 -13.21 5.69 10.00
C LEU A 299 -13.11 5.94 8.50
N LYS A 300 -12.71 4.93 7.73
CA LYS A 300 -12.64 5.02 6.27
C LYS A 300 -13.71 4.14 5.61
N LEU A 301 -14.12 4.54 4.42
CA LEU A 301 -14.94 3.68 3.56
C LEU A 301 -14.09 2.57 2.90
N PRO A 302 -14.73 1.46 2.47
CA PRO A 302 -14.14 0.51 1.55
C PRO A 302 -13.61 1.19 0.28
N LYS A 303 -12.62 0.55 -0.37
CA LYS A 303 -12.06 1.07 -1.64
C LYS A 303 -13.10 1.22 -2.75
N SER A 304 -14.16 0.40 -2.72
CA SER A 304 -15.29 0.46 -3.66
C SER A 304 -16.26 1.59 -3.34
N TYR A 305 -16.15 2.25 -2.18
CA TYR A 305 -17.11 3.20 -1.60
C TYR A 305 -18.51 2.64 -1.35
N LYS A 306 -18.73 1.35 -1.64
CA LYS A 306 -20.00 0.66 -1.41
C LYS A 306 -19.92 -0.13 -0.11
N PRO A 307 -20.85 0.10 0.85
CA PRO A 307 -21.00 -0.80 1.98
C PRO A 307 -21.45 -2.17 1.49
N ARG A 308 -21.29 -3.18 2.34
CA ARG A 308 -21.93 -4.49 2.13
C ARG A 308 -22.75 -4.86 3.34
N THR A 309 -23.87 -5.51 3.11
CA THR A 309 -24.80 -5.93 4.15
C THR A 309 -24.53 -7.37 4.52
N VAL A 310 -24.50 -7.64 5.83
CA VAL A 310 -24.31 -8.99 6.39
C VAL A 310 -25.53 -9.34 7.23
N PRO A 311 -26.34 -10.32 6.82
CA PRO A 311 -27.41 -10.84 7.67
C PRO A 311 -26.86 -11.41 8.98
N LEU A 312 -27.58 -11.18 10.07
CA LEU A 312 -27.19 -11.64 11.40
C LEU A 312 -27.96 -12.93 11.73
N VAL A 313 -27.22 -13.93 12.19
CA VAL A 313 -27.82 -15.16 12.71
C VAL A 313 -28.55 -14.87 14.03
N PRO A 314 -29.61 -15.63 14.38
CA PRO A 314 -30.42 -15.39 15.57
C PRO A 314 -29.60 -15.29 16.87
N GLU A 315 -28.57 -16.12 17.01
CA GLU A 315 -27.69 -16.11 18.18
C GLU A 315 -26.92 -14.79 18.29
N LEU A 316 -26.42 -14.26 17.17
CA LEU A 316 -25.72 -12.97 17.17
C LEU A 316 -26.70 -11.81 17.43
N VAL A 317 -27.94 -11.89 16.95
CA VAL A 317 -28.97 -10.88 17.24
C VAL A 317 -29.19 -10.77 18.74
N GLU A 318 -29.35 -11.90 19.43
CA GLU A 318 -29.56 -11.94 20.89
C GLU A 318 -28.35 -11.38 21.65
N VAL A 319 -27.13 -11.79 21.29
CA VAL A 319 -25.90 -11.23 21.89
C VAL A 319 -25.82 -9.73 21.67
N MET A 320 -26.24 -9.24 20.50
CA MET A 320 -26.17 -7.81 20.20
C MET A 320 -27.22 -7.00 20.98
N ARG A 321 -28.42 -7.55 21.22
CA ARG A 321 -29.41 -6.91 22.10
C ARG A 321 -28.86 -6.77 23.53
N ARG A 322 -28.36 -7.86 24.11
CA ARG A 322 -27.75 -7.85 25.45
C ARG A 322 -26.56 -6.90 25.55
N TYR A 323 -25.72 -6.88 24.52
CA TYR A 323 -24.58 -5.96 24.46
C TYR A 323 -25.03 -4.50 24.46
N LEU A 324 -26.03 -4.13 23.66
CA LEU A 324 -26.54 -2.75 23.60
C LEU A 324 -27.10 -2.30 24.95
N ASP A 325 -27.83 -3.17 25.65
CA ASP A 325 -28.33 -2.89 27.01
C ASP A 325 -27.18 -2.71 28.01
N TYR A 326 -26.17 -3.58 27.94
CA TYR A 326 -24.99 -3.54 28.82
C TYR A 326 -24.19 -2.25 28.67
N VAL A 327 -24.03 -1.74 27.44
CA VAL A 327 -23.27 -0.51 27.15
C VAL A 327 -24.14 0.74 27.06
N ALA A 328 -25.43 0.67 27.41
CA ALA A 328 -26.38 1.77 27.24
C ALA A 328 -25.96 3.03 28.00
N ALA A 329 -25.37 2.87 29.19
CA ALA A 329 -24.90 3.96 30.03
C ALA A 329 -23.50 4.48 29.64
N TRP A 330 -22.77 3.78 28.77
CA TRP A 330 -21.39 4.14 28.42
C TRP A 330 -21.37 5.30 27.42
N PRO A 331 -20.50 6.31 27.60
CA PRO A 331 -20.30 7.36 26.61
C PRO A 331 -20.03 6.79 25.21
N ASN A 332 -20.58 7.44 24.18
CA ASN A 332 -20.33 7.05 22.79
C ASN A 332 -20.14 8.26 21.88
N PRO A 333 -19.09 9.07 22.09
CA PRO A 333 -18.88 10.32 21.33
C PRO A 333 -18.67 10.08 19.83
N HIS A 334 -18.33 8.85 19.42
CA HIS A 334 -17.97 8.49 18.06
C HIS A 334 -18.99 7.57 17.36
N GLY A 335 -20.06 7.17 18.07
CA GLY A 335 -21.07 6.23 17.60
C GLY A 335 -20.55 4.82 17.36
N LEU A 336 -19.38 4.45 17.92
CA LEU A 336 -18.77 3.13 17.75
C LEU A 336 -19.63 2.06 18.42
N LEU A 337 -19.80 0.93 17.74
CA LEU A 337 -20.49 -0.23 18.29
C LEU A 337 -19.66 -0.78 19.46
N PHE A 338 -18.42 -1.23 19.18
CA PHE A 338 -17.48 -1.72 20.19
C PHE A 338 -16.55 -0.61 20.69
N ARG A 339 -16.55 -0.37 22.00
CA ARG A 339 -15.79 0.68 22.69
C ARG A 339 -15.50 0.28 24.13
N HIS A 340 -14.56 0.97 24.77
CA HIS A 340 -14.31 0.87 26.20
C HIS A 340 -15.41 1.58 27.01
N GLU A 341 -15.46 1.30 28.32
CA GLU A 341 -16.45 1.88 29.24
C GLU A 341 -16.42 3.41 29.30
N ASP A 342 -15.25 4.03 29.10
CA ASP A 342 -15.07 5.48 29.03
C ASP A 342 -15.45 6.09 27.66
N GLY A 343 -15.88 5.26 26.71
CA GLY A 343 -16.23 5.63 25.34
C GLY A 343 -15.04 5.72 24.38
N SER A 344 -13.83 5.44 24.84
CA SER A 344 -12.65 5.38 23.98
C SER A 344 -12.68 4.13 23.07
N LEU A 345 -11.96 4.21 21.96
CA LEU A 345 -11.96 3.13 20.96
C LEU A 345 -11.10 1.94 21.39
N VAL A 346 -11.50 0.75 20.96
CA VAL A 346 -10.66 -0.45 21.03
C VAL A 346 -9.66 -0.43 19.87
N THR A 347 -8.36 -0.52 20.17
CA THR A 347 -7.33 -0.51 19.13
C THR A 347 -7.12 -1.88 18.50
N GLY A 348 -6.59 -1.91 17.27
CA GLY A 348 -6.23 -3.16 16.61
C GLY A 348 -5.17 -3.98 17.36
N LYS A 349 -4.37 -3.36 18.24
CA LYS A 349 -3.41 -4.09 19.08
C LYS A 349 -4.11 -4.84 20.21
N GLU A 350 -5.00 -4.16 20.93
CA GLU A 350 -5.82 -4.76 21.98
C GLU A 350 -6.68 -5.89 21.42
N ASP A 351 -7.35 -5.65 20.29
CA ASP A 351 -8.15 -6.67 19.65
C ASP A 351 -7.35 -7.90 19.18
N THR A 352 -6.11 -7.70 18.73
CA THR A 352 -5.22 -8.82 18.40
C THR A 352 -4.80 -9.57 19.67
N ALA A 353 -4.55 -8.86 20.77
CA ALA A 353 -4.18 -9.46 22.04
C ALA A 353 -5.35 -10.29 22.61
N ASP A 354 -6.56 -9.73 22.65
CA ASP A 354 -7.76 -10.47 23.06
C ASP A 354 -7.99 -11.69 22.15
N PHE A 355 -7.81 -11.57 20.84
CA PHE A 355 -7.97 -12.73 19.96
C PHE A 355 -6.94 -13.83 20.25
N LYS A 356 -5.67 -13.47 20.52
CA LYS A 356 -4.63 -14.43 20.90
C LYS A 356 -4.92 -15.08 22.25
N GLU A 357 -5.41 -14.31 23.22
CA GLU A 357 -5.84 -14.82 24.53
C GLU A 357 -6.96 -15.87 24.37
N LEU A 358 -7.95 -15.58 23.52
CA LEU A 358 -9.02 -16.54 23.21
C LEU A 358 -8.48 -17.84 22.63
N LEU A 359 -7.54 -17.76 21.68
CA LEU A 359 -6.92 -18.95 21.08
C LEU A 359 -6.19 -19.81 22.12
N VAL A 360 -5.42 -19.17 23.01
CA VAL A 360 -4.69 -19.85 24.09
C VAL A 360 -5.67 -20.55 25.03
N GLU A 361 -6.75 -19.89 25.44
CA GLU A 361 -7.79 -20.50 26.29
C GLU A 361 -8.53 -21.66 25.60
N CYS A 362 -8.60 -21.65 24.27
CA CYS A 362 -9.14 -22.76 23.49
C CYS A 362 -8.14 -23.91 23.27
N GLY A 363 -6.89 -23.78 23.74
CA GLY A 363 -5.82 -24.75 23.53
C GLY A 363 -5.22 -24.73 22.12
N MET A 364 -5.36 -23.60 21.39
CA MET A 364 -4.81 -23.39 20.05
C MET A 364 -3.52 -22.57 20.11
N ASP A 365 -2.62 -22.73 19.13
CA ASP A 365 -1.38 -21.95 19.03
C ASP A 365 -1.66 -20.58 18.38
N PRO A 366 -1.48 -19.44 19.10
CA PRO A 366 -1.70 -18.10 18.56
C PRO A 366 -0.66 -17.64 17.53
N GLU A 367 0.43 -18.39 17.32
CA GLU A 367 1.41 -18.13 16.26
C GLU A 367 1.06 -18.86 14.95
N GLU A 368 0.21 -19.89 15.02
CA GLU A 368 -0.31 -20.60 13.84
C GLU A 368 -1.57 -19.95 13.25
N HIS A 369 -2.25 -19.12 14.03
CA HIS A 369 -3.54 -18.53 13.65
C HIS A 369 -3.57 -16.99 13.68
N GLN A 370 -4.29 -16.40 12.73
CA GLN A 370 -4.51 -14.97 12.65
C GLN A 370 -6.00 -14.60 12.63
N GLY A 371 -6.34 -13.43 13.15
CA GLY A 371 -7.74 -12.97 13.26
C GLY A 371 -8.51 -12.87 11.93
N HIS A 372 -7.83 -12.89 10.78
CA HIS A 372 -8.47 -12.90 9.46
C HIS A 372 -8.87 -14.31 8.97
N GLU A 373 -8.48 -15.37 9.69
CA GLU A 373 -8.83 -16.75 9.36
C GLU A 373 -10.28 -17.10 9.68
N THR A 374 -10.90 -16.42 10.67
CA THR A 374 -12.35 -16.52 10.94
C THR A 374 -13.19 -16.26 9.69
N ARG A 375 -12.78 -15.28 8.88
CA ARG A 375 -13.38 -14.98 7.58
C ARG A 375 -13.17 -16.11 6.56
N HIS A 376 -11.99 -16.73 6.53
CA HIS A 376 -11.71 -17.87 5.65
C HIS A 376 -12.52 -19.10 6.06
N SER A 377 -12.72 -19.31 7.36
CA SER A 377 -13.62 -20.35 7.89
C SER A 377 -15.06 -20.11 7.48
N ALA A 378 -15.58 -18.88 7.62
CA ALA A 378 -16.92 -18.54 7.17
C ALA A 378 -17.12 -18.86 5.67
N VAL A 379 -16.18 -18.46 4.80
CA VAL A 379 -16.22 -18.84 3.36
C VAL A 379 -16.24 -20.35 3.18
N THR A 380 -15.38 -21.07 3.90
CA THR A 380 -15.23 -22.53 3.75
C THR A 380 -16.49 -23.26 4.21
N ILE A 381 -17.10 -22.84 5.31
CA ILE A 381 -18.35 -23.41 5.83
C ILE A 381 -19.49 -23.16 4.85
N LEU A 382 -19.67 -21.93 4.38
CA LEU A 382 -20.73 -21.60 3.43
C LEU A 382 -20.58 -22.37 2.10
N ARG A 383 -19.34 -22.54 1.61
CA ARG A 383 -19.07 -23.36 0.42
C ARG A 383 -19.40 -24.84 0.65
N LYS A 384 -19.06 -25.39 1.82
CA LYS A 384 -19.39 -26.78 2.18
C LYS A 384 -20.89 -27.00 2.32
N ALA A 385 -21.62 -25.97 2.72
CA ALA A 385 -23.08 -25.94 2.77
C ALA A 385 -23.73 -25.69 1.40
N HIS A 386 -22.96 -25.68 0.31
CA HIS A 386 -23.46 -25.46 -1.05
C HIS A 386 -24.11 -24.08 -1.28
N ALA A 387 -23.83 -23.08 -0.44
CA ALA A 387 -24.20 -21.70 -0.73
C ALA A 387 -23.48 -21.23 -2.01
N ASP A 388 -24.18 -20.48 -2.87
CA ASP A 388 -23.63 -20.08 -4.15
C ASP A 388 -22.46 -19.10 -3.97
N THR A 389 -21.53 -19.13 -4.91
CA THR A 389 -20.27 -18.37 -4.80
C THR A 389 -20.51 -16.86 -4.76
N LYS A 390 -21.58 -16.37 -5.40
CA LYS A 390 -21.89 -14.94 -5.45
C LYS A 390 -22.45 -14.45 -4.13
N THR A 391 -23.35 -15.19 -3.48
CA THR A 391 -23.85 -14.92 -2.13
C THR A 391 -22.70 -14.86 -1.13
N ILE A 392 -21.78 -15.83 -1.20
CA ILE A 392 -20.58 -15.83 -0.35
C ILE A 392 -19.71 -14.58 -0.61
N MET A 393 -19.57 -14.15 -1.87
CA MET A 393 -18.82 -12.94 -2.22
C MET A 393 -19.49 -11.66 -1.74
N GLU A 394 -20.82 -11.55 -1.84
CA GLU A 394 -21.57 -10.36 -1.42
C GLU A 394 -21.58 -10.21 0.10
N VAL A 395 -21.85 -11.29 0.83
CA VAL A 395 -21.89 -11.28 2.30
C VAL A 395 -20.48 -11.06 2.87
N ILE A 396 -19.51 -11.88 2.44
CA ILE A 396 -18.20 -11.84 3.05
C ILE A 396 -17.38 -10.69 2.44
N GLY A 397 -17.48 -10.36 1.15
CA GLY A 397 -16.78 -9.23 0.50
C GLY A 397 -15.40 -9.56 -0.06
N HIS A 398 -15.27 -10.71 -0.74
CA HIS A 398 -14.03 -11.12 -1.44
C HIS A 398 -13.97 -10.50 -2.85
N SER A 399 -12.81 -9.95 -3.24
CA SER A 399 -12.65 -9.20 -4.49
C SER A 399 -11.84 -9.92 -5.58
N SER A 400 -11.80 -11.25 -5.62
CA SER A 400 -11.29 -12.03 -6.77
C SER A 400 -11.86 -13.45 -6.75
N LEU A 401 -12.46 -13.96 -7.83
CA LEU A 401 -11.78 -14.47 -9.02
C LEU A 401 -12.37 -13.97 -10.36
N ALA A 402 -11.58 -14.15 -11.42
CA ALA A 402 -11.79 -13.63 -12.76
C ALA A 402 -12.96 -14.31 -13.52
N VAL A 403 -13.76 -13.45 -14.16
CA VAL A 403 -14.60 -13.61 -15.37
C VAL A 403 -15.35 -14.92 -15.52
N ASP A 404 -16.59 -14.95 -15.01
CA ASP A 404 -17.80 -15.44 -15.71
C ASP A 404 -19.04 -15.26 -14.80
N ASP A 405 -19.38 -14.01 -14.47
CA ASP A 405 -20.44 -13.74 -13.48
C ASP A 405 -21.36 -12.56 -13.87
N LEU A 406 -21.59 -12.41 -15.18
CA LEU A 406 -22.64 -11.53 -15.68
C LEU A 406 -23.96 -12.32 -15.64
N TYR A 407 -24.90 -11.86 -14.82
CA TYR A 407 -26.32 -12.28 -14.72
C TYR A 407 -26.73 -13.33 -13.66
N MET A 408 -26.52 -13.01 -12.38
CA MET A 408 -27.39 -13.51 -11.30
C MET A 408 -27.55 -12.43 -10.24
N HIS A 409 -28.77 -11.99 -9.92
CA HIS A 409 -28.99 -11.10 -8.77
C HIS A 409 -29.15 -11.97 -7.53
N VAL A 410 -28.41 -11.67 -6.46
CA VAL A 410 -28.59 -12.31 -5.15
C VAL A 410 -29.45 -11.37 -4.30
N ASP A 411 -30.57 -11.86 -3.80
CA ASP A 411 -31.44 -11.13 -2.89
C ASP A 411 -31.03 -11.30 -1.41
N ASP A 412 -31.68 -10.57 -0.51
CA ASP A 412 -31.34 -10.58 0.91
C ASP A 412 -31.82 -11.85 1.64
N GLU A 413 -32.83 -12.54 1.11
CA GLU A 413 -33.32 -13.82 1.65
C GLU A 413 -32.27 -14.92 1.43
N GLN A 414 -31.69 -15.00 0.23
CA GLN A 414 -30.60 -15.94 -0.09
C GLN A 414 -29.36 -15.70 0.78
N LYS A 415 -29.02 -14.43 1.05
CA LYS A 415 -27.92 -14.09 1.97
C LYS A 415 -28.22 -14.53 3.39
N SER A 416 -29.46 -14.33 3.84
CA SER A 416 -29.89 -14.73 5.19
C SER A 416 -29.86 -16.24 5.35
N GLU A 417 -30.36 -16.99 4.37
CA GLU A 417 -30.34 -18.46 4.39
C GLU A 417 -28.91 -18.98 4.48
N ALA A 418 -28.01 -18.46 3.64
CA ALA A 418 -26.59 -18.81 3.70
C ALA A 418 -25.99 -18.55 5.10
N MET A 419 -26.24 -17.38 5.69
CA MET A 419 -25.72 -17.06 7.02
C MET A 419 -26.34 -17.90 8.12
N ASN A 420 -27.63 -18.24 8.05
CA ASN A 420 -28.26 -19.14 9.01
C ASN A 420 -27.61 -20.53 9.01
N VAL A 421 -27.15 -21.03 7.86
CA VAL A 421 -26.37 -22.27 7.83
C VAL A 421 -25.08 -22.18 8.63
N LEU A 422 -24.41 -21.00 8.65
CA LEU A 422 -23.25 -20.80 9.52
C LEU A 422 -23.65 -20.92 11.00
N GLY A 423 -24.79 -20.34 11.40
CA GLY A 423 -25.37 -20.49 12.73
C GLY A 423 -25.65 -21.96 13.08
N ASP A 424 -26.37 -22.66 12.20
CA ASP A 424 -26.78 -24.05 12.38
C ASP A 424 -25.58 -25.00 12.49
N VAL A 425 -24.56 -24.83 11.65
CA VAL A 425 -23.33 -25.63 11.68
C VAL A 425 -22.55 -25.40 12.99
N LEU A 426 -22.56 -24.16 13.49
CA LEU A 426 -21.95 -23.79 14.76
C LEU A 426 -22.81 -24.20 15.98
N SER A 427 -24.06 -24.61 15.79
CA SER A 427 -24.96 -25.30 16.75
C SER A 427 -24.74 -24.87 18.20
N VAL A 428 -24.86 -23.57 18.47
CA VAL A 428 -24.55 -23.01 19.79
C VAL A 428 -25.61 -23.52 20.78
N PRO A 429 -25.23 -24.09 21.94
CA PRO A 429 -26.20 -24.56 22.94
C PRO A 429 -27.18 -23.44 23.33
N LYS A 430 -28.48 -23.76 23.39
CA LYS A 430 -29.50 -22.82 23.89
C LYS A 430 -29.16 -22.49 25.36
N GLY A 431 -28.77 -21.24 25.64
CA GLY A 431 -28.30 -20.77 26.95
C GLY A 431 -26.79 -20.48 27.02
N LEU A 432 -26.01 -20.80 25.99
CA LEU A 432 -24.62 -20.36 25.89
C LEU A 432 -24.57 -18.97 25.24
N LEU A 433 -25.10 -17.96 25.92
CA LEU A 433 -25.02 -16.58 25.48
C LEU A 433 -24.10 -15.81 26.44
N PRO A 434 -23.16 -14.99 25.95
CA PRO A 434 -22.32 -14.18 26.81
C PRO A 434 -23.14 -13.32 27.79
N GLY A 435 -22.63 -13.19 29.01
CA GLY A 435 -23.21 -12.32 30.05
C GLY A 435 -24.37 -12.93 30.85
N GLU A 436 -24.51 -14.26 30.87
CA GLU A 436 -25.37 -14.98 31.85
C GLU A 436 -24.71 -15.21 33.20
#